data_AF-A0A961IK14-F1
#
_entry.id   AF-A0A961IK14-F1
#
_cell.length_a   1.000
_cell.length_b   1.000
_cell.length_c   1.000
_cell.angle_alpha   90.00
_cell.angle_beta   90.00
_cell.angle_gamma   90.00
#
_symmetry.space_group_name_H-M   'P 1'
#
loop_
_entity.id
_entity.type
_entity.pdbx_description
1 polymer ?
#
loop_
_entity_poly.entity_id
_entity_poly.type
_entity_poly.pdbx_seq_one_letter_code
_entity_poly.pdbx_strand_id
1 'polypeptide(L)'
;SPMPISSNFVISLYQSPEGLLWIGTYRGGLNVFDPQTGHSVQYRFDENDPNSLPDDRIYGIAHDAENRLWIGTFGGGVACLTDPVRELPPGNRTRIDGQFIRYQSNSRDPHALTNDFVRHLMIDRSENMWVSTNRDVNVADLKPPKFVHISQNPFSENTLGDNNVLAILQDRQQRLWIGHHTGLDMQTPDGVFHSYSVDHRNPRSQGGFVFALAEDDFGCIWIGTFGGGLQRLNPSTGNFLYVPHGEKNGHIYPDSRVADLMFDSRKNLWIASPRGLYFLKNRQLADVNIMPESLEFARFSSDSGEGGLSDSRVSSIYEDRNGRIWIGTANGLNRMNPGNASVDLHINYDPKHPENGLSHPGVMAILQDPNDDQVFWLGTENGLNRLRFSGDRVTGVQHFFEREGLPNSYICDILDDASGTLWITTNKGMLRLNPSDTLMQNIRTYDTGDGLQSGEFTIRSGFRSAAGELFFGGINGFNRFFLDRVRENVHIPPIALTQYKQLGITVYDALELSRISHIEIPYDARYFEFTSAALDFTYPNGNRFAY
;
A
#
# COMPACT_ATOMS: atom_id res chain seq x y z
N SER A 1 -55.34 2.73 11.51
CA SER A 1 -55.17 3.40 10.21
C SER A 1 -53.73 3.26 9.78
N PRO A 2 -53.43 2.93 8.51
CA PRO A 2 -52.03 2.96 8.03
C PRO A 2 -51.46 4.35 8.29
N MET A 3 -50.24 4.43 8.81
CA MET A 3 -49.62 5.71 9.13
C MET A 3 -49.19 6.41 7.83
N PRO A 4 -49.50 7.70 7.64
CA PRO A 4 -49.20 8.37 6.39
C PRO A 4 -47.70 8.57 6.22
N ILE A 5 -47.24 8.40 4.98
CA ILE A 5 -45.93 8.88 4.51
C ILE A 5 -45.85 10.38 4.82
N SER A 6 -44.67 10.86 5.25
CA SER A 6 -44.49 12.23 5.76
C SER A 6 -44.80 13.36 4.78
N SER A 7 -44.89 13.06 3.48
CA SER A 7 -45.15 14.02 2.42
C SER A 7 -45.87 13.34 1.26
N ASN A 8 -46.77 14.10 0.62
CA ASN A 8 -47.50 13.66 -0.58
C ASN A 8 -46.68 13.76 -1.86
N PHE A 9 -45.43 14.23 -1.77
CA PHE A 9 -44.54 14.40 -2.92
C PHE A 9 -43.38 13.41 -2.83
N VAL A 10 -43.60 12.22 -3.39
CA VAL A 10 -42.60 11.14 -3.48
C VAL A 10 -41.69 11.42 -4.68
N ILE A 11 -40.37 11.35 -4.46
CA ILE A 11 -39.35 11.60 -5.47
C ILE A 11 -38.63 10.31 -5.89
N SER A 12 -38.33 9.45 -4.91
CA SER A 12 -37.56 8.23 -5.11
C SER A 12 -38.13 7.08 -4.30
N LEU A 13 -37.98 5.88 -4.82
CA LEU A 13 -38.52 4.64 -4.26
C LEU A 13 -37.48 3.52 -4.43
N TYR A 14 -37.27 2.75 -3.37
CA TYR A 14 -36.46 1.54 -3.37
C TYR A 14 -37.16 0.47 -2.55
N GLN A 15 -37.20 -0.76 -3.05
CA GLN A 15 -37.70 -1.91 -2.29
C GLN A 15 -36.51 -2.74 -1.82
N SER A 16 -36.38 -2.93 -0.51
CA SER A 16 -35.32 -3.77 0.06
C SER A 16 -35.62 -5.26 -0.14
N PRO A 17 -34.61 -6.14 -0.04
CA PRO A 17 -34.79 -7.59 -0.13
C PRO A 17 -35.80 -8.16 0.88
N GLU A 18 -35.93 -7.51 2.04
CA GLU A 18 -36.89 -7.85 3.11
C GLU A 18 -38.34 -7.44 2.76
N GLY A 19 -38.54 -6.72 1.66
CA GLY A 19 -39.84 -6.24 1.20
C GLY A 19 -40.25 -4.88 1.76
N LEU A 20 -39.37 -4.21 2.52
CA LEU A 20 -39.61 -2.84 2.99
C LEU A 20 -39.48 -1.84 1.85
N LEU A 21 -40.35 -0.84 1.82
CA LEU A 21 -40.30 0.27 0.88
C LEU A 21 -39.60 1.47 1.51
N TRP A 22 -38.45 1.83 0.97
CA TRP A 22 -37.72 3.05 1.26
C TRP A 22 -38.19 4.15 0.32
N ILE A 23 -38.71 5.24 0.90
CA ILE A 23 -39.42 6.28 0.17
C ILE A 23 -38.77 7.63 0.44
N GLY A 24 -38.15 8.19 -0.59
CA GLY A 24 -37.59 9.52 -0.56
C GLY A 24 -38.63 10.56 -0.95
N THR A 25 -38.75 11.62 -0.16
CA THR A 25 -39.79 12.63 -0.33
C THR A 25 -39.23 14.05 -0.46
N TYR A 26 -40.04 14.97 -1.00
CA TYR A 26 -39.74 16.39 -0.96
C TYR A 26 -40.09 16.96 0.41
N ARG A 27 -39.05 17.37 1.16
CA ARG A 27 -39.13 17.99 2.51
C ARG A 27 -39.73 17.10 3.60
N GLY A 28 -40.09 15.86 3.29
CA GLY A 28 -40.61 14.89 4.25
C GLY A 28 -39.53 13.94 4.79
N GLY A 29 -38.30 13.99 4.27
CA GLY A 29 -37.21 13.09 4.66
C GLY A 29 -37.33 11.71 4.01
N LEU A 30 -36.66 10.74 4.60
CA LEU A 30 -36.65 9.34 4.17
C LEU A 30 -37.64 8.55 5.01
N ASN A 31 -38.59 7.87 4.38
CA ASN A 31 -39.56 7.01 5.06
C ASN A 31 -39.22 5.54 4.78
N VAL A 32 -39.49 4.67 5.74
CA VAL A 32 -39.47 3.22 5.56
C VAL A 32 -40.86 2.72 5.86
N PHE A 33 -41.48 2.07 4.90
CA PHE A 33 -42.85 1.58 4.96
C PHE A 33 -42.86 0.07 4.79
N ASP A 34 -43.56 -0.62 5.67
CA ASP A 34 -43.80 -2.05 5.57
C ASP A 34 -45.17 -2.28 4.90
N PRO A 35 -45.21 -2.80 3.66
CA PRO A 35 -46.47 -3.06 2.96
C PRO A 35 -47.34 -4.12 3.62
N GLN A 36 -46.78 -5.02 4.43
CA GLN A 36 -47.53 -6.10 5.08
C GLN A 36 -48.31 -5.58 6.29
N THR A 37 -47.70 -4.72 7.08
CA THR A 37 -48.30 -4.17 8.31
C THR A 37 -48.96 -2.80 8.11
N GLY A 38 -48.60 -2.09 7.04
CA GLY A 38 -49.01 -0.70 6.82
C GLY A 38 -48.35 0.29 7.78
N HIS A 39 -47.30 -0.14 8.48
CA HIS A 39 -46.53 0.67 9.42
C HIS A 39 -45.43 1.46 8.68
N SER A 40 -45.10 2.65 9.18
CA SER A 40 -44.05 3.48 8.60
C SER A 40 -43.25 4.22 9.67
N VAL A 41 -41.95 4.36 9.44
CA VAL A 41 -41.03 5.16 10.25
C VAL A 41 -40.23 6.13 9.38
N GLN A 42 -39.66 7.16 9.99
CA GLN A 42 -39.03 8.26 9.27
C GLN A 42 -37.63 8.57 9.80
N TYR A 43 -36.73 8.91 8.89
CA TYR A 43 -35.46 9.59 9.16
C TYR A 43 -35.57 11.04 8.70
N ARG A 44 -35.12 11.96 9.54
CA ARG A 44 -35.29 13.41 9.38
C ARG A 44 -34.01 14.14 9.70
N PHE A 45 -33.79 15.27 9.04
CA PHE A 45 -32.72 16.18 9.38
C PHE A 45 -32.90 16.76 10.79
N ASP A 46 -31.79 16.81 11.52
CA ASP A 46 -31.68 17.49 12.80
C ASP A 46 -30.35 18.29 12.82
N GLU A 47 -30.46 19.60 12.98
CA GLU A 47 -29.30 20.50 13.00
C GLU A 47 -28.38 20.27 14.20
N ASN A 48 -28.89 19.65 15.27
CA ASN A 48 -28.14 19.37 16.50
C ASN A 48 -27.55 17.96 16.53
N ASP A 49 -27.87 17.11 15.54
CA ASP A 49 -27.34 15.75 15.43
C ASP A 49 -26.58 15.58 14.10
N PRO A 50 -25.23 15.54 14.13
CA PRO A 50 -24.42 15.34 12.94
C PRO A 50 -24.61 13.95 12.31
N ASN A 51 -25.17 12.99 13.04
CA ASN A 51 -25.44 11.64 12.55
C ASN A 51 -26.83 11.53 11.90
N SER A 52 -27.70 12.53 12.04
CA SER A 52 -29.01 12.54 11.38
C SER A 52 -28.89 12.67 9.85
N LEU A 53 -30.01 12.53 9.14
CA LEU A 53 -30.08 12.78 7.69
C LEU A 53 -29.59 14.21 7.38
N PRO A 54 -28.79 14.48 6.33
CA PRO A 54 -28.24 15.83 6.11
C PRO A 54 -29.19 16.84 5.47
N ASP A 55 -30.30 16.39 4.85
CA ASP A 55 -31.35 17.24 4.27
C ASP A 55 -32.61 16.40 4.07
N ASP A 56 -33.79 16.97 4.31
CA ASP A 56 -35.10 16.29 4.20
C ASP A 56 -35.61 16.14 2.75
N ARG A 57 -34.87 16.61 1.75
CA ARG A 57 -35.22 16.49 0.33
C ARG A 57 -34.42 15.37 -0.30
N ILE A 58 -35.08 14.23 -0.49
CA ILE A 58 -34.43 12.98 -0.94
C ILE A 58 -34.65 12.76 -2.43
N TYR A 59 -33.58 12.75 -3.20
CA TYR A 59 -33.60 12.66 -4.68
C TYR A 59 -33.15 11.30 -5.22
N GLY A 60 -32.28 10.60 -4.49
CA GLY A 60 -31.80 9.27 -4.88
C GLY A 60 -31.75 8.33 -3.69
N ILE A 61 -32.04 7.06 -3.94
CA ILE A 61 -31.83 5.96 -3.00
C ILE A 61 -31.13 4.85 -3.81
N ALA A 62 -30.00 4.38 -3.32
CA ALA A 62 -29.27 3.25 -3.88
C ALA A 62 -28.84 2.29 -2.78
N HIS A 63 -28.66 1.02 -3.12
CA HIS A 63 -28.27 -0.03 -2.19
C HIS A 63 -27.07 -0.78 -2.77
N ASP A 64 -26.03 -0.97 -1.97
CA ASP A 64 -24.80 -1.62 -2.42
C ASP A 64 -24.73 -3.11 -2.02
N ALA A 65 -23.65 -3.78 -2.43
CA ALA A 65 -23.44 -5.19 -2.15
C ALA A 65 -23.14 -5.48 -0.67
N GLU A 66 -22.77 -4.48 0.13
CA GLU A 66 -22.52 -4.60 1.58
C GLU A 66 -23.78 -4.39 2.42
N ASN A 67 -24.94 -4.24 1.79
CA ASN A 67 -26.23 -3.88 2.40
C ASN A 67 -26.27 -2.50 3.05
N ARG A 68 -25.45 -1.56 2.57
CA ARG A 68 -25.54 -0.16 2.97
C ARG A 68 -26.54 0.56 2.07
N LEU A 69 -27.24 1.53 2.63
CA LEU A 69 -28.17 2.38 1.88
C LEU A 69 -27.53 3.76 1.66
N TRP A 70 -27.52 4.20 0.40
CA TRP A 70 -26.99 5.48 -0.03
C TRP A 70 -28.13 6.43 -0.42
N ILE A 71 -28.08 7.66 0.11
CA ILE A 71 -29.15 8.63 0.02
C ILE A 71 -28.60 9.91 -0.62
N GLY A 72 -29.11 10.26 -1.79
CA GLY A 72 -28.78 11.49 -2.49
C GLY A 72 -29.74 12.59 -2.06
N THR A 73 -29.21 13.70 -1.57
CA THR A 73 -30.02 14.80 -1.05
C THR A 73 -29.85 16.08 -1.87
N PHE A 74 -30.82 17.01 -1.77
CA PHE A 74 -30.79 18.23 -2.57
C PHE A 74 -29.67 19.21 -2.19
N GLY A 75 -29.21 19.24 -0.95
CA GLY A 75 -28.17 20.19 -0.53
C GLY A 75 -27.28 19.70 0.60
N GLY A 76 -27.48 18.47 1.07
CA GLY A 76 -26.67 17.83 2.09
C GLY A 76 -25.65 16.85 1.52
N GLY A 77 -25.50 16.77 0.19
CA GLY A 77 -24.64 15.80 -0.48
C GLY A 77 -25.23 14.39 -0.45
N VAL A 78 -24.36 13.40 -0.26
CA VAL A 78 -24.71 11.98 -0.15
C VAL A 78 -24.60 11.52 1.30
N ALA A 79 -25.58 10.77 1.79
CA ALA A 79 -25.53 10.11 3.09
C ALA A 79 -25.49 8.59 2.94
N CYS A 80 -24.68 7.91 3.75
CA CYS A 80 -24.64 6.46 3.83
C CYS A 80 -25.20 6.01 5.18
N LEU A 81 -26.20 5.14 5.15
CA LEU A 81 -26.70 4.41 6.31
C LEU A 81 -26.10 3.00 6.28
N THR A 82 -25.18 2.73 7.22
CA THR A 82 -24.39 1.49 7.25
C THR A 82 -25.16 0.29 7.78
N ASP A 83 -26.19 0.52 8.61
CA ASP A 83 -27.06 -0.53 9.15
C ASP A 83 -28.54 -0.13 8.97
N PRO A 84 -29.09 -0.29 7.75
CA PRO A 84 -30.49 0.01 7.48
C PRO A 84 -31.41 -0.97 8.20
N VAL A 85 -32.54 -0.48 8.71
CA VAL A 85 -33.54 -1.33 9.37
C VAL A 85 -34.08 -2.41 8.43
N ARG A 86 -34.10 -3.65 8.92
CA ARG A 86 -34.63 -4.83 8.20
C ARG A 86 -36.06 -5.17 8.59
N GLU A 87 -36.45 -4.73 9.78
CA GLU A 87 -37.81 -4.85 10.31
C GLU A 87 -38.14 -3.53 11.03
N LEU A 88 -39.40 -3.11 10.93
CA LEU A 88 -39.82 -1.89 11.62
C LEU A 88 -39.98 -2.16 13.12
N PRO A 89 -39.52 -1.24 13.99
CA PRO A 89 -39.65 -1.41 15.43
C PRO A 89 -41.14 -1.50 15.83
N PRO A 90 -41.49 -2.39 16.77
CA PRO A 90 -42.87 -2.56 17.20
C PRO A 90 -43.41 -1.31 17.92
N GLY A 91 -44.71 -1.06 17.78
CA GLY A 91 -45.42 0.05 18.44
C GLY A 91 -45.66 1.26 17.52
N ASN A 92 -46.08 2.40 18.09
CA ASN A 92 -46.44 3.61 17.35
C ASN A 92 -45.23 4.55 17.09
N ARG A 93 -44.00 4.02 16.97
CA ARG A 93 -42.83 4.87 16.68
C ARG A 93 -42.92 5.39 15.25
N THR A 94 -42.82 6.71 15.09
CA THR A 94 -42.89 7.37 13.77
C THR A 94 -41.53 7.85 13.27
N ARG A 95 -40.50 7.87 14.14
CA ARG A 95 -39.14 8.34 13.82
C ARG A 95 -38.09 7.37 14.35
N ILE A 96 -37.01 7.21 13.59
CA ILE A 96 -35.81 6.46 13.96
C ILE A 96 -34.60 7.38 13.79
N ASP A 97 -33.69 7.33 14.75
CA ASP A 97 -32.40 7.99 14.63
C ASP A 97 -31.49 7.12 13.76
N GLY A 98 -31.04 7.67 12.64
CA GLY A 98 -30.08 7.00 11.78
C GLY A 98 -28.66 7.39 12.17
N GLN A 99 -27.71 6.48 12.02
CA GLN A 99 -26.29 6.81 12.06
C GLN A 99 -25.80 6.98 10.62
N PHE A 100 -26.00 8.18 10.07
CA PHE A 100 -25.59 8.51 8.71
C PHE A 100 -24.16 9.04 8.67
N ILE A 101 -23.35 8.48 7.78
CA ILE A 101 -22.08 9.05 7.35
C ILE A 101 -22.36 10.01 6.20
N ARG A 102 -21.92 11.27 6.31
CA ARG A 102 -22.21 12.33 5.32
C ARG A 102 -20.99 12.56 4.44
N TYR A 103 -21.21 12.56 3.13
CA TYR A 103 -20.26 12.93 2.10
C TYR A 103 -20.74 14.22 1.45
N GLN A 104 -19.93 15.26 1.55
CA GLN A 104 -20.27 16.61 1.11
C GLN A 104 -19.17 17.18 0.24
N SER A 105 -19.47 18.29 -0.42
CA SER A 105 -18.54 18.94 -1.32
C SER A 105 -17.43 19.65 -0.57
N ASN A 106 -16.20 19.46 -1.03
CA ASN A 106 -15.05 20.11 -0.45
C ASN A 106 -14.03 20.44 -1.55
N SER A 107 -13.97 21.73 -1.91
CA SER A 107 -13.05 22.23 -2.94
C SER A 107 -11.56 21.97 -2.66
N ARG A 108 -11.19 21.59 -1.44
CA ARG A 108 -9.82 21.28 -1.04
C ARG A 108 -9.50 19.78 -1.02
N ASP A 109 -10.52 18.93 -1.14
CA ASP A 109 -10.36 17.49 -1.13
C ASP A 109 -10.75 16.93 -2.51
N PRO A 110 -9.79 16.42 -3.31
CA PRO A 110 -10.06 15.89 -4.63
C PRO A 110 -10.90 14.60 -4.61
N HIS A 111 -11.06 13.96 -3.45
CA HIS A 111 -11.89 12.76 -3.26
C HIS A 111 -13.29 13.08 -2.73
N ALA A 112 -13.57 14.34 -2.39
CA ALA A 112 -14.90 14.76 -1.98
C ALA A 112 -15.84 14.92 -3.18
N LEU A 113 -17.15 15.04 -2.90
CA LEU A 113 -18.10 15.42 -3.94
C LEU A 113 -17.73 16.79 -4.53
N THR A 114 -17.95 16.96 -5.83
CA THR A 114 -17.77 18.28 -6.46
C THR A 114 -18.91 19.25 -6.12
N ASN A 115 -20.09 18.74 -5.75
CA ASN A 115 -21.27 19.53 -5.48
C ASN A 115 -22.29 18.80 -4.59
N ASP A 116 -22.90 19.51 -3.63
CA ASP A 116 -23.87 18.94 -2.68
C ASP A 116 -25.30 18.75 -3.21
N PHE A 117 -25.60 19.28 -4.40
CA PHE A 117 -26.93 19.20 -4.98
C PHE A 117 -27.10 17.93 -5.81
N VAL A 118 -27.32 16.81 -5.13
CA VAL A 118 -27.48 15.49 -5.75
C VAL A 118 -28.85 15.37 -6.43
N ARG A 119 -28.86 14.87 -7.65
CA ARG A 119 -30.06 14.66 -8.48
C ARG A 119 -30.46 13.21 -8.57
N HIS A 120 -29.49 12.31 -8.70
CA HIS A 120 -29.69 10.87 -8.80
C HIS A 120 -28.45 10.13 -8.28
N LEU A 121 -28.70 8.91 -7.81
CA LEU A 121 -27.70 7.92 -7.46
C LEU A 121 -27.99 6.65 -8.25
N MET A 122 -26.94 5.98 -8.69
CA MET A 122 -27.02 4.63 -9.28
C MET A 122 -25.75 3.87 -8.93
N ILE A 123 -25.88 2.58 -8.67
CA ILE A 123 -24.74 1.68 -8.54
C ILE A 123 -24.75 0.76 -9.75
N ASP A 124 -23.62 0.69 -10.47
CA ASP A 124 -23.49 -0.17 -11.64
C ASP A 124 -23.12 -1.61 -11.27
N ARG A 125 -22.98 -2.48 -12.28
CA ARG A 125 -22.67 -3.90 -12.09
C ARG A 125 -21.24 -4.16 -11.61
N SER A 126 -20.35 -3.19 -11.75
CA SER A 126 -18.97 -3.25 -11.26
C SER A 126 -18.85 -2.61 -9.86
N GLU A 127 -19.98 -2.29 -9.22
CA GLU A 127 -20.08 -1.63 -7.91
C GLU A 127 -19.52 -0.21 -7.88
N ASN A 128 -19.47 0.48 -9.03
CA ASN A 128 -19.20 1.92 -9.02
C ASN A 128 -20.50 2.67 -8.72
N MET A 129 -20.46 3.60 -7.77
CA MET A 129 -21.52 4.56 -7.50
C MET A 129 -21.38 5.78 -8.40
N TRP A 130 -22.42 6.03 -9.19
CA TRP A 130 -22.59 7.21 -10.02
C TRP A 130 -23.48 8.22 -9.30
N VAL A 131 -22.94 9.41 -9.07
CA VAL A 131 -23.64 10.52 -8.40
C VAL A 131 -23.78 11.67 -9.39
N SER A 132 -24.98 11.87 -9.94
CA SER A 132 -25.25 13.05 -10.75
C SER A 132 -25.59 14.23 -9.85
N THR A 133 -24.92 15.35 -10.04
CA THR A 133 -25.20 16.61 -9.35
C THR A 133 -25.89 17.60 -10.30
N ASN A 134 -26.20 18.80 -9.83
CA ASN A 134 -26.65 19.89 -10.70
C ASN A 134 -25.58 20.40 -11.70
N ARG A 135 -24.31 19.99 -11.55
CA ARG A 135 -23.19 20.50 -12.35
C ARG A 135 -22.49 19.42 -13.17
N ASP A 136 -22.40 18.21 -12.64
CA ASP A 136 -21.50 17.17 -13.13
C ASP A 136 -21.94 15.77 -12.67
N VAL A 137 -21.08 14.79 -12.93
CA VAL A 137 -21.24 13.40 -12.49
C VAL A 137 -19.96 12.99 -11.76
N ASN A 138 -20.12 12.49 -10.54
CA ASN A 138 -19.05 11.90 -9.74
C ASN A 138 -19.17 10.37 -9.84
N VAL A 139 -18.03 9.68 -9.80
CA VAL A 139 -17.96 8.22 -9.78
C VAL A 139 -17.07 7.79 -8.64
N ALA A 140 -17.54 6.84 -7.83
CA ALA A 140 -16.78 6.25 -6.74
C ALA A 140 -16.81 4.73 -6.85
N ASP A 141 -15.65 4.08 -6.73
CA ASP A 141 -15.60 2.64 -6.52
C ASP A 141 -16.05 2.34 -5.09
N LEU A 142 -17.14 1.59 -4.91
CA LEU A 142 -17.64 1.22 -3.58
C LEU A 142 -16.93 0.00 -2.98
N LYS A 143 -16.14 -0.72 -3.78
CA LYS A 143 -15.37 -1.87 -3.30
C LYS A 143 -14.33 -1.39 -2.28
N PRO A 144 -14.09 -2.16 -1.21
CA PRO A 144 -12.99 -1.86 -0.30
C PRO A 144 -11.67 -1.73 -1.06
N PRO A 145 -10.82 -0.72 -0.73
CA PRO A 145 -9.55 -0.55 -1.40
C PRO A 145 -8.67 -1.78 -1.19
N LYS A 146 -8.04 -2.26 -2.27
CA LYS A 146 -7.06 -3.36 -2.20
C LYS A 146 -5.88 -2.98 -1.31
N PHE A 147 -5.45 -1.72 -1.42
CA PHE A 147 -4.33 -1.14 -0.71
C PHE A 147 -4.80 0.12 0.02
N VAL A 148 -4.65 0.15 1.35
CA VAL A 148 -4.95 1.36 2.13
C VAL A 148 -3.73 2.27 2.04
N HIS A 149 -3.91 3.45 1.46
CA HIS A 149 -2.87 4.46 1.35
C HIS A 149 -2.91 5.40 2.56
N ILE A 150 -1.78 5.53 3.25
CA ILE A 150 -1.58 6.48 4.34
C ILE A 150 -0.59 7.55 3.87
N SER A 151 -1.02 8.80 3.91
CA SER A 151 -0.22 9.97 3.53
C SER A 151 -0.40 11.11 4.53
N GLN A 152 0.45 12.12 4.40
CA GLN A 152 0.29 13.40 5.06
C GLN A 152 -1.01 14.07 4.62
N ASN A 153 -1.78 14.53 5.60
CA ASN A 153 -2.96 15.37 5.44
C ASN A 153 -2.64 16.75 6.05
N PRO A 154 -2.42 17.79 5.22
CA PRO A 154 -2.06 19.13 5.71
C PRO A 154 -3.18 19.81 6.51
N PHE A 155 -4.36 19.19 6.62
CA PHE A 155 -5.50 19.69 7.36
C PHE A 155 -5.76 18.92 8.66
N SER A 156 -4.95 17.91 8.99
CA SER A 156 -5.04 17.13 10.21
C SER A 156 -3.75 17.25 11.02
N GLU A 157 -3.86 17.46 12.34
CA GLU A 157 -2.72 17.33 13.24
C GLU A 157 -2.36 15.86 13.51
N ASN A 158 -3.35 14.95 13.39
CA ASN A 158 -3.14 13.51 13.48
C ASN A 158 -2.87 12.93 12.09
N THR A 159 -1.61 13.00 11.65
CA THR A 159 -1.21 12.60 10.31
C THR A 159 0.25 12.18 10.26
N LEU A 160 0.64 11.51 9.17
CA LEU A 160 2.04 11.31 8.80
C LEU A 160 2.76 12.66 8.59
N GLY A 161 3.96 12.79 9.14
CA GLY A 161 4.78 14.00 9.14
C GLY A 161 5.47 14.30 7.80
N ASP A 162 5.81 13.28 7.02
CA ASP A 162 6.36 13.40 5.66
C ASP A 162 5.96 12.19 4.81
N ASN A 163 5.66 12.45 3.54
CA ASN A 163 5.27 11.42 2.58
C ASN A 163 6.44 10.56 2.08
N ASN A 164 7.69 11.00 2.18
CA ASN A 164 8.82 10.19 1.73
C ASN A 164 9.16 9.13 2.78
N VAL A 165 8.45 8.01 2.74
CA VAL A 165 8.61 6.90 3.69
C VAL A 165 9.75 6.02 3.23
N LEU A 166 10.69 5.81 4.15
CA LEU A 166 11.95 5.11 3.90
C LEU A 166 12.14 3.85 4.74
N ALA A 167 11.49 3.78 5.90
CA ALA A 167 11.55 2.62 6.78
C ALA A 167 10.22 2.45 7.51
N ILE A 168 9.80 1.20 7.70
CA ILE A 168 8.61 0.86 8.46
C ILE A 168 8.96 -0.29 9.39
N LEU A 169 8.49 -0.20 10.64
CA LEU A 169 8.66 -1.24 11.65
C LEU A 169 7.42 -1.28 12.54
N GLN A 170 6.85 -2.45 12.80
CA GLN A 170 5.91 -2.60 13.91
C GLN A 170 6.63 -3.20 15.11
N ASP A 171 6.53 -2.52 16.25
CA ASP A 171 7.13 -3.02 17.49
C ASP A 171 6.24 -4.06 18.21
N ARG A 172 6.79 -4.69 19.26
CA ARG A 172 6.07 -5.68 20.07
C ARG A 172 4.83 -5.13 20.78
N GLN A 173 4.70 -3.81 20.90
CA GLN A 173 3.55 -3.13 21.49
C GLN A 173 2.50 -2.77 20.42
N GLN A 174 2.66 -3.27 19.19
CA GLN A 174 1.78 -3.02 18.05
C GLN A 174 1.78 -1.55 17.57
N ARG A 175 2.78 -0.77 17.97
CA ARG A 175 2.97 0.59 17.46
C ARG A 175 3.72 0.51 16.13
N LEU A 176 3.29 1.31 15.17
CA LEU A 176 3.95 1.42 13.87
C LEU A 176 4.95 2.57 13.94
N TRP A 177 6.21 2.31 13.60
CA TRP A 177 7.28 3.30 13.50
C TRP A 177 7.55 3.54 12.03
N ILE A 178 7.51 4.80 11.62
CA ILE A 178 7.64 5.23 10.22
C ILE A 178 8.80 6.20 10.11
N GLY A 179 9.90 5.73 9.53
CA GLY A 179 11.04 6.55 9.18
C GLY A 179 10.80 7.25 7.86
N HIS A 180 11.03 8.57 7.83
CA HIS A 180 10.83 9.39 6.65
C HIS A 180 11.89 10.48 6.53
N HIS A 181 11.72 11.38 5.56
CA HIS A 181 12.78 12.34 5.24
C HIS A 181 13.06 13.37 6.33
N THR A 182 12.06 13.73 7.12
CA THR A 182 12.19 14.79 8.13
C THR A 182 12.35 14.25 9.55
N GLY A 183 12.18 12.95 9.75
CA GLY A 183 12.37 12.29 11.03
C GLY A 183 11.66 10.96 11.15
N LEU A 184 11.05 10.74 12.30
CA LEU A 184 10.43 9.48 12.69
C LEU A 184 9.04 9.78 13.24
N ASP A 185 8.02 9.09 12.74
CA ASP A 185 6.71 9.05 13.38
C ASP A 185 6.47 7.72 14.07
N MET A 186 5.64 7.75 15.09
CA MET A 186 5.05 6.56 15.71
C MET A 186 3.54 6.68 15.66
N GLN A 187 2.88 5.67 15.09
CA GLN A 187 1.44 5.51 15.13
C GLN A 187 1.07 4.50 16.22
N THR A 188 0.19 4.89 17.13
CA THR A 188 -0.38 4.01 18.14
C THR A 188 -1.37 3.01 17.52
N PRO A 189 -1.73 1.90 18.20
CA PRO A 189 -2.69 0.92 17.68
C PRO A 189 -4.08 1.50 17.36
N ASP A 190 -4.50 2.57 18.05
CA ASP A 190 -5.73 3.32 17.79
C ASP A 190 -5.60 4.37 16.67
N GLY A 191 -4.43 4.47 16.04
CA GLY A 191 -4.22 5.26 14.83
C GLY A 191 -3.72 6.70 15.06
N VAL A 192 -3.28 7.04 16.28
CA VAL A 192 -2.76 8.37 16.62
C VAL A 192 -1.27 8.47 16.30
N PHE A 193 -0.88 9.51 15.57
CA PHE A 193 0.49 9.81 15.18
C PHE A 193 1.20 10.69 16.22
N HIS A 194 2.44 10.34 16.52
CA HIS A 194 3.38 11.09 17.34
C HIS A 194 4.68 11.28 16.55
N SER A 195 5.01 12.53 16.23
CA SER A 195 6.24 12.85 15.51
C SER A 195 7.41 13.09 16.46
N TYR A 196 8.53 12.46 16.15
CA TYR A 196 9.83 12.69 16.77
C TYR A 196 10.67 13.54 15.82
N SER A 197 10.69 14.85 16.08
CA SER A 197 11.47 15.79 15.29
C SER A 197 12.90 15.93 15.81
N VAL A 198 13.74 16.45 14.95
CA VAL A 198 15.13 16.84 15.23
C VAL A 198 15.20 17.81 16.40
N ASP A 199 16.00 17.53 17.42
CA ASP A 199 16.29 18.49 18.49
C ASP A 199 17.42 19.41 18.05
N HIS A 200 17.08 20.56 17.48
CA HIS A 200 18.05 21.57 17.02
C HIS A 200 19.01 22.08 18.11
N ARG A 201 18.73 21.84 19.39
CA ARG A 201 19.63 22.19 20.51
C ARG A 201 20.69 21.14 20.77
N ASN A 202 20.49 19.92 20.28
CA ASN A 202 21.46 18.84 20.39
C ASN A 202 22.23 18.72 19.06
N PRO A 203 23.52 19.10 19.01
CA PRO A 203 24.31 19.01 17.77
C PRO A 203 24.53 17.57 17.27
N ARG A 204 24.22 16.55 18.09
CA ARG A 204 24.19 15.13 17.68
C ARG A 204 22.83 14.71 17.11
N SER A 205 21.75 15.44 17.42
CA SER A 205 20.45 15.31 16.76
C SER A 205 20.52 16.03 15.42
N GLN A 206 21.31 15.47 14.50
CA GLN A 206 21.28 15.94 13.13
C GLN A 206 20.06 15.33 12.47
N GLY A 207 19.16 16.20 12.01
CA GLY A 207 18.09 15.80 11.12
C GLY A 207 18.65 15.00 9.97
N GLY A 208 17.99 13.92 9.65
CA GLY A 208 18.45 12.98 8.65
C GLY A 208 17.32 12.07 8.25
N PHE A 209 17.36 11.71 6.98
CA PHE A 209 16.45 10.73 6.41
C PHE A 209 16.56 9.43 7.21
N VAL A 210 15.45 8.93 7.77
CA VAL A 210 15.46 7.70 8.58
C VAL A 210 15.30 6.49 7.66
N PHE A 211 16.41 5.83 7.35
CA PHE A 211 16.49 4.74 6.37
C PHE A 211 16.31 3.34 6.93
N ALA A 212 16.47 3.16 8.24
CA ALA A 212 16.41 1.85 8.86
C ALA A 212 15.91 1.93 10.28
N LEU A 213 15.12 0.92 10.68
CA LEU A 213 14.54 0.80 12.00
C LEU A 213 14.70 -0.64 12.48
N ALA A 214 15.03 -0.82 13.75
CA ALA A 214 15.05 -2.14 14.38
C ALA A 214 14.68 -2.04 15.86
N GLU A 215 13.90 -2.99 16.40
CA GLU A 215 13.55 -3.04 17.82
C GLU A 215 14.50 -3.98 18.58
N ASP A 216 15.07 -3.51 19.70
CA ASP A 216 15.83 -4.37 20.62
C ASP A 216 14.96 -5.07 21.67
N ASP A 217 15.54 -6.00 22.42
CA ASP A 217 14.78 -6.79 23.41
C ASP A 217 14.24 -5.97 24.60
N PHE A 218 14.69 -4.72 24.77
CA PHE A 218 14.20 -3.78 25.77
C PHE A 218 13.09 -2.88 25.23
N GLY A 219 12.66 -3.08 23.98
CA GLY A 219 11.66 -2.25 23.32
C GLY A 219 12.18 -0.86 22.93
N CYS A 220 13.51 -0.67 22.88
CA CYS A 220 14.10 0.53 22.32
C CYS A 220 14.22 0.39 20.80
N ILE A 221 14.05 1.51 20.09
CA ILE A 221 14.09 1.57 18.64
C ILE A 221 15.46 2.07 18.21
N TRP A 222 16.20 1.22 17.50
CA TRP A 222 17.42 1.59 16.80
C TRP A 222 17.06 2.23 15.47
N ILE A 223 17.69 3.37 15.20
CA ILE A 223 17.36 4.27 14.10
C ILE A 223 18.64 4.50 13.31
N GLY A 224 18.61 4.06 12.05
CA GLY A 224 19.65 4.32 11.07
C GLY A 224 19.28 5.52 10.23
N THR A 225 20.12 6.55 10.22
CA THR A 225 19.86 7.78 9.48
C THR A 225 20.90 8.01 8.38
N PHE A 226 20.54 8.85 7.42
CA PHE A 226 21.49 9.47 6.50
C PHE A 226 21.80 10.89 6.98
N GLY A 227 23.01 11.07 7.51
CA GLY A 227 23.52 12.34 8.05
C GLY A 227 23.74 12.30 9.56
N GLY A 228 22.87 11.63 10.32
CA GLY A 228 22.93 11.54 11.78
C GLY A 228 23.60 10.27 12.34
N GLY A 229 23.91 9.28 11.50
CA GLY A 229 24.45 7.98 11.92
C GLY A 229 23.44 7.10 12.65
N LEU A 230 23.94 6.31 13.58
CA LEU A 230 23.17 5.35 14.38
C LEU A 230 22.67 6.00 15.68
N GLN A 231 21.38 5.84 15.95
CA GLN A 231 20.72 6.37 17.15
C GLN A 231 19.87 5.28 17.80
N ARG A 232 19.57 5.43 19.08
CA ARG A 232 18.66 4.55 19.82
C ARG A 232 17.68 5.37 20.64
N LEU A 233 16.40 5.20 20.38
CA LEU A 233 15.30 5.84 21.09
C LEU A 233 14.74 4.87 22.13
N ASN A 234 14.56 5.34 23.37
CA ASN A 234 13.73 4.65 24.35
C ASN A 234 12.30 5.25 24.31
N PRO A 235 11.30 4.54 23.75
CA PRO A 235 9.96 5.08 23.58
C PRO A 235 9.22 5.39 24.89
N SER A 236 9.61 4.75 25.99
CA SER A 236 8.96 4.97 27.30
C SER A 236 9.36 6.31 27.93
N THR A 237 10.52 6.84 27.56
CA THR A 237 11.06 8.10 28.11
C THR A 237 11.19 9.21 27.06
N GLY A 238 11.16 8.87 25.76
CA GLY A 238 11.46 9.80 24.68
C GLY A 238 12.95 10.13 24.54
N ASN A 239 13.82 9.49 25.31
CA ASN A 239 15.25 9.79 25.32
C ASN A 239 15.97 9.14 24.14
N PHE A 240 16.83 9.92 23.50
CA PHE A 240 17.71 9.47 22.43
C PHE A 240 19.14 9.28 22.95
N LEU A 241 19.71 8.14 22.58
CA LEU A 241 21.14 7.86 22.63
C LEU A 241 21.71 8.00 21.22
N TYR A 242 22.77 8.79 21.09
CA TYR A 242 23.45 9.05 19.81
C TYR A 242 24.80 8.35 19.79
N VAL A 243 24.97 7.40 18.88
CA VAL A 243 26.24 6.69 18.69
C VAL A 243 27.20 7.60 17.92
N PRO A 244 28.47 7.74 18.34
CA PRO A 244 29.47 8.43 17.53
C PRO A 244 29.57 7.79 16.13
N HIS A 245 30.07 8.54 15.15
CA HIS A 245 30.33 7.99 13.81
C HIS A 245 31.79 8.18 13.41
N GLY A 246 32.26 7.31 12.51
CA GLY A 246 33.65 7.29 12.03
C GLY A 246 34.65 6.79 13.08
N GLU A 247 35.91 7.20 12.97
CA GLU A 247 36.95 6.84 13.93
C GLU A 247 37.11 7.94 14.99
N LYS A 248 36.95 7.59 16.26
CA LYS A 248 37.15 8.53 17.38
C LYS A 248 37.85 7.85 18.54
N ASN A 249 38.92 8.48 19.03
CA ASN A 249 39.70 7.99 20.18
C ASN A 249 40.15 6.53 20.04
N GLY A 250 40.45 6.07 18.81
CA GLY A 250 40.84 4.68 18.53
C GLY A 250 39.69 3.68 18.41
N HIS A 251 38.43 4.10 18.60
CA HIS A 251 37.25 3.28 18.38
C HIS A 251 36.69 3.50 16.97
N ILE A 252 36.25 2.41 16.34
CA ILE A 252 35.61 2.40 15.02
C ILE A 252 34.10 2.38 15.23
N TYR A 253 33.39 3.37 14.69
CA TYR A 253 31.94 3.44 14.73
C TYR A 253 31.35 3.39 13.30
N PRO A 254 30.05 3.02 13.16
CA PRO A 254 29.32 3.17 11.91
C PRO A 254 29.42 4.58 11.33
N ASP A 255 29.28 4.72 10.01
CA ASP A 255 29.30 6.04 9.38
C ASP A 255 28.04 6.86 9.73
N SER A 256 28.02 8.14 9.36
CA SER A 256 26.85 8.99 9.48
C SER A 256 25.72 8.56 8.53
N ARG A 257 26.00 7.65 7.58
CA ARG A 257 25.04 7.01 6.69
C ARG A 257 24.87 5.54 7.07
N VAL A 258 23.71 5.23 7.63
CA VAL A 258 23.26 3.86 7.91
C VAL A 258 22.19 3.52 6.89
N ALA A 259 22.47 2.52 6.05
CA ALA A 259 21.54 2.06 5.04
C ALA A 259 20.51 1.12 5.65
N ASP A 260 20.95 0.13 6.43
CA ASP A 260 20.12 -0.96 6.93
C ASP A 260 20.48 -1.34 8.37
N LEU A 261 19.50 -1.88 9.09
CA LEU A 261 19.65 -2.36 10.47
C LEU A 261 18.89 -3.67 10.64
N MET A 262 19.56 -4.65 11.23
CA MET A 262 18.91 -5.94 11.52
C MET A 262 19.44 -6.53 12.82
N PHE A 263 18.52 -6.96 13.68
CA PHE A 263 18.84 -7.88 14.76
C PHE A 263 18.77 -9.31 14.24
N ASP A 264 19.84 -10.08 14.44
CA ASP A 264 19.80 -11.51 14.17
C ASP A 264 19.07 -12.28 15.29
N SER A 265 18.82 -13.57 15.05
CA SER A 265 18.15 -14.47 15.99
C SER A 265 18.92 -14.67 17.30
N ARG A 266 20.21 -14.32 17.31
CA ARG A 266 21.12 -14.30 18.48
C ARG A 266 21.19 -12.92 19.14
N LYS A 267 20.36 -11.98 18.67
CA LYS A 267 20.21 -10.60 19.17
C LYS A 267 21.44 -9.73 18.97
N ASN A 268 22.33 -10.07 18.04
CA ASN A 268 23.38 -9.15 17.62
C ASN A 268 22.80 -8.15 16.63
N LEU A 269 23.33 -6.93 16.66
CA LEU A 269 22.95 -5.88 15.74
C LEU A 269 23.93 -5.83 14.57
N TRP A 270 23.39 -5.94 13.36
CA TRP A 270 24.08 -5.75 12.09
C TRP A 270 23.69 -4.40 11.50
N ILE A 271 24.69 -3.64 11.04
CA ILE A 271 24.51 -2.28 10.52
C ILE A 271 25.16 -2.17 9.15
N ALA A 272 24.35 -1.88 8.12
CA ALA A 272 24.86 -1.62 6.77
C ALA A 272 25.24 -0.15 6.60
N SER A 273 26.39 0.10 5.98
CA SER A 273 26.90 1.43 5.75
C SER A 273 27.68 1.50 4.42
N PRO A 274 27.85 2.69 3.80
CA PRO A 274 28.68 2.85 2.60
C PRO A 274 30.16 2.47 2.78
N ARG A 275 30.64 2.35 4.03
CA ARG A 275 32.04 1.99 4.35
C ARG A 275 32.22 0.56 4.84
N GLY A 276 31.16 -0.22 4.96
CA GLY A 276 31.21 -1.62 5.33
C GLY A 276 30.00 -2.08 6.13
N LEU A 277 30.04 -3.35 6.51
CA LEU A 277 29.12 -3.95 7.47
C LEU A 277 29.72 -3.79 8.87
N TYR A 278 28.94 -3.26 9.80
CA TYR A 278 29.31 -3.19 11.20
C TYR A 278 28.51 -4.20 12.01
N PHE A 279 29.14 -4.74 13.05
CA PHE A 279 28.58 -5.78 13.89
C PHE A 279 28.76 -5.43 15.36
N LEU A 280 27.68 -5.53 16.12
CA LEU A 280 27.65 -5.27 17.55
C LEU A 280 27.05 -6.47 18.30
N LYS A 281 27.86 -7.10 19.15
CA LYS A 281 27.45 -8.28 19.92
C LYS A 281 26.36 -7.96 20.94
N ASN A 282 25.37 -8.85 21.07
CA ASN A 282 24.24 -8.74 21.99
C ASN A 282 24.64 -8.37 23.43
N ARG A 283 25.74 -8.95 23.97
CA ARG A 283 26.19 -8.67 25.35
C ARG A 283 26.39 -7.18 25.66
N GLN A 284 26.66 -6.36 24.64
CA GLN A 284 26.86 -4.92 24.78
C GLN A 284 25.55 -4.13 24.81
N LEU A 285 24.44 -4.80 24.47
CA LEU A 285 23.10 -4.25 24.33
C LEU A 285 22.21 -4.57 25.53
N ALA A 286 22.74 -5.27 26.55
CA ALA A 286 22.00 -5.78 27.70
C ALA A 286 21.60 -4.72 28.74
N ASP A 287 21.78 -3.42 28.45
CA ASP A 287 21.42 -2.31 29.34
C ASP A 287 20.52 -1.30 28.59
N VAL A 288 19.56 -0.71 29.29
CA VAL A 288 18.77 0.40 28.75
C VAL A 288 19.56 1.72 28.77
N ASN A 289 20.52 1.87 29.69
CA ASN A 289 21.35 3.06 29.89
C ASN A 289 22.78 2.89 29.34
N ILE A 290 22.90 2.30 28.14
CA ILE A 290 24.19 2.11 27.45
C ILE A 290 24.94 3.44 27.37
N MET A 291 26.24 3.41 27.63
CA MET A 291 27.12 4.53 27.30
C MET A 291 27.59 4.34 25.85
N PRO A 292 27.37 5.31 24.93
CA PRO A 292 27.75 5.14 23.52
C PRO A 292 29.23 4.79 23.33
N GLU A 293 30.10 5.34 24.17
CA GLU A 293 31.55 5.11 24.11
C GLU A 293 31.96 3.69 24.57
N SER A 294 31.06 2.95 25.23
CA SER A 294 31.32 1.54 25.61
C SER A 294 31.01 0.54 24.49
N LEU A 295 30.49 1.00 23.35
CA LEU A 295 30.14 0.13 22.23
C LEU A 295 31.36 -0.18 21.36
N GLU A 296 31.67 -1.46 21.22
CA GLU A 296 32.74 -1.99 20.37
C GLU A 296 32.15 -2.64 19.12
N PHE A 297 32.37 -2.00 17.97
CA PHE A 297 31.94 -2.50 16.67
C PHE A 297 33.07 -3.26 15.97
N ALA A 298 32.74 -4.42 15.40
CA ALA A 298 33.57 -5.03 14.37
C ALA A 298 33.16 -4.49 13.00
N ARG A 299 34.13 -4.23 12.10
CA ARG A 299 33.88 -3.74 10.73
C ARG A 299 34.38 -4.76 9.72
N PHE A 300 33.52 -5.07 8.75
CA PHE A 300 33.82 -5.90 7.58
C PHE A 300 33.70 -5.06 6.31
N SER A 301 34.70 -5.14 5.45
CA SER A 301 34.80 -4.32 4.23
C SER A 301 35.48 -5.11 3.11
N SER A 302 35.54 -4.54 1.91
CA SER A 302 36.27 -5.14 0.78
C SER A 302 37.75 -5.32 1.05
N ASP A 303 38.32 -4.46 1.89
CA ASP A 303 39.76 -4.41 2.13
C ASP A 303 40.19 -5.29 3.32
N SER A 304 39.25 -6.06 3.89
CA SER A 304 39.47 -6.91 5.08
C SER A 304 40.30 -8.17 4.80
N GLY A 305 40.89 -8.33 3.62
CA GLY A 305 41.73 -9.48 3.25
C GLY A 305 40.94 -10.70 2.78
N GLU A 306 41.52 -11.91 2.92
CA GLU A 306 40.81 -13.15 2.63
C GLU A 306 39.58 -13.27 3.55
N GLY A 307 38.37 -13.28 2.97
CA GLY A 307 37.10 -13.27 3.71
C GLY A 307 36.47 -11.87 3.92
N GLY A 308 36.97 -10.83 3.24
CA GLY A 308 36.29 -9.53 3.16
C GLY A 308 35.03 -9.54 2.30
N LEU A 309 34.24 -8.47 2.32
CA LEU A 309 33.03 -8.35 1.50
C LEU A 309 33.36 -8.13 0.01
N SER A 310 32.44 -8.48 -0.89
CA SER A 310 32.60 -8.22 -2.34
C SER A 310 32.63 -6.72 -2.69
N ASP A 311 31.97 -5.88 -1.90
CA ASP A 311 32.07 -4.40 -1.92
C ASP A 311 31.83 -3.85 -0.51
N SER A 312 32.43 -2.71 -0.20
CA SER A 312 32.24 -2.04 1.09
C SER A 312 30.89 -1.33 1.22
N ARG A 313 30.23 -1.01 0.12
CA ARG A 313 28.91 -0.37 0.12
C ARG A 313 27.85 -1.42 0.33
N VAL A 314 27.42 -1.58 1.57
CA VAL A 314 26.38 -2.54 1.96
C VAL A 314 25.01 -1.91 1.81
N SER A 315 24.11 -2.59 1.10
CA SER A 315 22.76 -2.13 0.77
C SER A 315 21.68 -2.87 1.55
N SER A 316 21.83 -4.16 1.82
CA SER A 316 20.80 -4.97 2.49
C SER A 316 21.39 -6.06 3.37
N ILE A 317 20.70 -6.40 4.44
CA ILE A 317 21.06 -7.48 5.36
C ILE A 317 19.84 -8.40 5.56
N TYR A 318 20.05 -9.71 5.52
CA TYR A 318 18.98 -10.70 5.72
C TYR A 318 19.51 -11.91 6.50
N GLU A 319 18.74 -12.44 7.46
CA GLU A 319 19.04 -13.70 8.13
C GLU A 319 18.18 -14.83 7.55
N ASP A 320 18.82 -15.90 7.10
CA ASP A 320 18.11 -17.09 6.63
C ASP A 320 17.59 -17.96 7.80
N ARG A 321 16.71 -18.92 7.50
CA ARG A 321 16.14 -19.83 8.50
C ARG A 321 17.16 -20.73 9.20
N ASN A 322 18.40 -20.82 8.69
CA ASN A 322 19.51 -21.53 9.33
C ASN A 322 20.37 -20.60 10.21
N GLY A 323 19.99 -19.33 10.33
CA GLY A 323 20.72 -18.31 11.06
C GLY A 323 22.03 -17.92 10.40
N ARG A 324 22.12 -17.94 9.05
CA ARG A 324 23.24 -17.35 8.30
C ARG A 324 22.87 -15.96 7.84
N ILE A 325 23.85 -15.06 7.77
CA ILE A 325 23.65 -13.67 7.41
C ILE A 325 24.03 -13.48 5.94
N TRP A 326 23.07 -13.02 5.16
CA TRP A 326 23.20 -12.68 3.75
C TRP A 326 23.29 -11.17 3.60
N ILE A 327 24.26 -10.72 2.81
CA ILE A 327 24.64 -9.30 2.72
C ILE A 327 24.66 -8.89 1.26
N GLY A 328 23.73 -8.04 0.88
CA GLY A 328 23.69 -7.38 -0.42
C GLY A 328 24.65 -6.20 -0.41
N THR A 329 25.43 -6.08 -1.46
CA THR A 329 26.36 -4.96 -1.65
C THR A 329 26.15 -4.31 -3.01
N ALA A 330 26.79 -3.18 -3.23
CA ALA A 330 26.82 -2.53 -4.54
C ALA A 330 27.50 -3.37 -5.63
N ASN A 331 28.21 -4.44 -5.27
CA ASN A 331 28.80 -5.38 -6.21
C ASN A 331 28.79 -6.80 -5.64
N GLY A 332 27.61 -7.42 -5.64
CA GLY A 332 27.44 -8.84 -5.34
C GLY A 332 26.76 -9.14 -4.01
N LEU A 333 26.49 -10.44 -3.83
CA LEU A 333 25.90 -11.03 -2.64
C LEU A 333 26.98 -11.77 -1.85
N ASN A 334 26.94 -11.64 -0.54
CA ASN A 334 27.84 -12.31 0.38
C ASN A 334 27.04 -13.13 1.38
N ARG A 335 27.61 -14.24 1.86
CA ARG A 335 27.07 -15.00 2.98
C ARG A 335 28.11 -15.10 4.08
N MET A 336 27.66 -14.96 5.30
CA MET A 336 28.52 -14.91 6.46
C MET A 336 27.96 -15.79 7.58
N ASN A 337 28.87 -16.47 8.27
CA ASN A 337 28.54 -17.25 9.44
C ASN A 337 28.54 -16.35 10.69
N PRO A 338 27.41 -16.16 11.41
CA PRO A 338 27.38 -15.26 12.54
C PRO A 338 28.11 -15.78 13.78
N GLY A 339 28.54 -17.05 13.80
CA GLY A 339 29.28 -17.61 14.94
C GLY A 339 30.70 -17.03 15.05
N ASN A 340 31.35 -16.81 13.92
CA ASN A 340 32.70 -16.29 13.82
C ASN A 340 32.81 -15.00 12.97
N ALA A 341 31.68 -14.53 12.42
CA ALA A 341 31.60 -13.36 11.54
C ALA A 341 32.58 -13.43 10.36
N SER A 342 32.69 -14.61 9.73
CA SER A 342 33.51 -14.82 8.53
C SER A 342 32.64 -15.00 7.29
N VAL A 343 33.04 -14.35 6.20
CA VAL A 343 32.41 -14.52 4.88
C VAL A 343 32.84 -15.85 4.30
N ASP A 344 31.87 -16.68 3.89
CA ASP A 344 32.11 -18.03 3.39
C ASP A 344 31.61 -18.24 1.94
N LEU A 345 30.92 -17.26 1.36
CA LEU A 345 30.40 -17.30 0.01
C LEU A 345 30.33 -15.90 -0.61
N HIS A 346 30.70 -15.82 -1.89
CA HIS A 346 30.49 -14.66 -2.76
C HIS A 346 29.76 -15.06 -4.03
N ILE A 347 28.80 -14.23 -4.45
CA ILE A 347 28.17 -14.33 -5.76
C ILE A 347 28.24 -12.96 -6.41
N ASN A 348 29.02 -12.88 -7.47
CA ASN A 348 29.26 -11.63 -8.18
C ASN A 348 28.40 -11.56 -9.44
N TYR A 349 28.21 -10.34 -9.93
CA TYR A 349 27.75 -10.10 -11.28
C TYR A 349 28.88 -10.43 -12.27
N ASP A 350 28.61 -11.32 -13.23
CA ASP A 350 29.52 -11.58 -14.34
C ASP A 350 28.77 -11.36 -15.67
N PRO A 351 29.01 -10.23 -16.37
CA PRO A 351 28.36 -9.95 -17.64
C PRO A 351 28.74 -10.93 -18.76
N LYS A 352 29.85 -11.67 -18.63
CA LYS A 352 30.27 -12.67 -19.62
C LYS A 352 29.58 -14.01 -19.41
N HIS A 353 29.16 -14.28 -18.18
CA HIS A 353 28.54 -15.53 -17.75
C HIS A 353 27.29 -15.25 -16.89
N PRO A 354 26.29 -14.54 -17.42
CA PRO A 354 25.09 -14.20 -16.66
C PRO A 354 24.37 -15.44 -16.12
N GLU A 355 24.46 -16.58 -16.81
CA GLU A 355 23.90 -17.86 -16.38
C GLU A 355 24.45 -18.39 -15.04
N ASN A 356 25.58 -17.84 -14.57
CA ASN A 356 26.27 -18.27 -13.36
C ASN A 356 26.20 -17.24 -12.23
N GLY A 357 25.51 -16.10 -12.43
CA GLY A 357 25.59 -14.96 -11.51
C GLY A 357 24.30 -14.15 -11.40
N LEU A 358 24.46 -12.92 -10.92
CA LEU A 358 23.37 -11.96 -10.74
C LEU A 358 23.01 -11.27 -12.07
N SER A 359 21.80 -10.74 -12.18
CA SER A 359 21.37 -9.89 -13.30
C SER A 359 21.99 -8.50 -13.28
N HIS A 360 22.41 -8.03 -12.09
CA HIS A 360 23.04 -6.73 -11.86
C HIS A 360 23.92 -6.79 -10.59
N PRO A 361 24.99 -5.98 -10.49
CA PRO A 361 25.89 -5.99 -9.32
C PRO A 361 25.24 -5.50 -8.02
N GLY A 362 24.40 -4.47 -8.07
CA GLY A 362 23.75 -3.92 -6.88
C GLY A 362 22.58 -4.79 -6.39
N VAL A 363 22.76 -5.45 -5.24
CA VAL A 363 21.74 -6.29 -4.60
C VAL A 363 20.99 -5.45 -3.54
N MET A 364 19.69 -5.26 -3.72
CA MET A 364 18.88 -4.32 -2.94
C MET A 364 17.96 -5.00 -1.94
N ALA A 365 17.51 -6.21 -2.24
CA ALA A 365 16.60 -6.98 -1.41
C ALA A 365 16.97 -8.47 -1.47
N ILE A 366 16.80 -9.18 -0.36
CA ILE A 366 17.13 -10.59 -0.21
C ILE A 366 15.99 -11.25 0.55
N LEU A 367 15.45 -12.33 0.01
CA LEU A 367 14.45 -13.13 0.68
C LEU A 367 14.72 -14.62 0.42
N GLN A 368 14.80 -15.43 1.47
CA GLN A 368 14.77 -16.88 1.32
C GLN A 368 13.35 -17.30 0.97
N ASP A 369 13.19 -18.13 -0.07
CA ASP A 369 11.89 -18.58 -0.54
C ASP A 369 11.08 -19.20 0.62
N PRO A 370 9.84 -18.74 0.86
CA PRO A 370 9.03 -19.21 1.98
C PRO A 370 8.73 -20.71 1.91
N ASN A 371 8.77 -21.30 0.70
CA ASN A 371 8.40 -22.69 0.45
C ASN A 371 9.58 -23.62 0.13
N ASP A 372 10.80 -23.09 -0.03
CA ASP A 372 12.00 -23.86 -0.38
C ASP A 372 13.27 -23.26 0.26
N ASP A 373 13.83 -23.93 1.27
CA ASP A 373 15.04 -23.50 1.97
C ASP A 373 16.29 -23.32 1.08
N GLN A 374 16.28 -23.93 -0.10
CA GLN A 374 17.40 -23.86 -1.02
C GLN A 374 17.28 -22.70 -2.02
N VAL A 375 16.17 -21.99 -2.03
CA VAL A 375 15.90 -20.95 -3.02
C VAL A 375 15.94 -19.58 -2.37
N PHE A 376 16.58 -18.64 -3.06
CA PHE A 376 16.61 -17.23 -2.67
C PHE A 376 16.13 -16.37 -3.82
N TRP A 377 15.33 -15.38 -3.48
CA TRP A 377 14.89 -14.30 -4.35
C TRP A 377 15.70 -13.05 -4.03
N LEU A 378 16.34 -12.48 -5.05
CA LEU A 378 17.20 -11.31 -4.89
C LEU A 378 16.72 -10.18 -5.81
N GLY A 379 16.37 -9.07 -5.20
CA GLY A 379 16.07 -7.83 -5.92
C GLY A 379 17.36 -7.11 -6.24
N THR A 380 17.52 -6.65 -7.48
CA THR A 380 18.67 -5.85 -7.89
C THR A 380 18.21 -4.54 -8.54
N GLU A 381 19.14 -3.61 -8.78
CA GLU A 381 18.83 -2.38 -9.53
C GLU A 381 18.38 -2.67 -10.97
N ASN A 382 18.64 -3.87 -11.51
CA ASN A 382 18.14 -4.29 -12.80
C ASN A 382 17.93 -5.81 -12.85
N GLY A 383 16.74 -6.24 -12.44
CA GLY A 383 16.22 -7.59 -12.56
C GLY A 383 15.93 -8.23 -11.20
N LEU A 384 14.96 -9.14 -11.21
CA LEU A 384 14.69 -10.06 -10.11
C LEU A 384 15.44 -11.36 -10.37
N ASN A 385 16.16 -11.86 -9.37
CA ASN A 385 16.94 -13.08 -9.47
C ASN A 385 16.32 -14.17 -8.60
N ARG A 386 16.33 -15.40 -9.11
CA ARG A 386 16.01 -16.60 -8.34
C ARG A 386 17.20 -17.55 -8.39
N LEU A 387 17.84 -17.75 -7.24
CA LEU A 387 19.01 -18.62 -7.10
C LEU A 387 18.66 -19.87 -6.30
N ARG A 388 19.06 -21.04 -6.79
CA ARG A 388 18.97 -22.30 -6.05
C ARG A 388 20.35 -22.74 -5.57
N PHE A 389 20.43 -23.16 -4.31
CA PHE A 389 21.64 -23.63 -3.66
C PHE A 389 21.61 -25.12 -3.34
N SER A 390 22.75 -25.78 -3.48
CA SER A 390 23.01 -27.09 -2.89
C SER A 390 24.28 -26.98 -2.04
N GLY A 391 24.09 -26.88 -0.72
CA GLY A 391 25.16 -26.48 0.20
C GLY A 391 25.64 -25.06 -0.14
N ASP A 392 26.90 -24.94 -0.55
CA ASP A 392 27.55 -23.66 -0.88
C ASP A 392 27.63 -23.39 -2.38
N ARG A 393 27.04 -24.27 -3.21
CA ARG A 393 27.07 -24.14 -4.66
C ARG A 393 25.74 -23.63 -5.19
N VAL A 394 25.80 -22.64 -6.07
CA VAL A 394 24.68 -22.27 -6.92
C VAL A 394 24.45 -23.38 -7.94
N THR A 395 23.22 -23.88 -8.02
CA THR A 395 22.81 -25.00 -8.90
C THR A 395 21.71 -24.60 -9.87
N GLY A 396 21.11 -23.43 -9.70
CA GLY A 396 20.15 -22.87 -10.65
C GLY A 396 20.11 -21.35 -10.53
N VAL A 397 20.02 -20.68 -11.68
CA VAL A 397 19.96 -19.23 -11.80
C VAL A 397 18.84 -18.89 -12.78
N GLN A 398 17.94 -18.00 -12.38
CA GLN A 398 16.93 -17.42 -13.26
C GLN A 398 16.89 -15.91 -13.04
N HIS A 399 16.73 -15.16 -14.12
CA HIS A 399 16.60 -13.70 -14.11
C HIS A 399 15.29 -13.31 -14.76
N PHE A 400 14.58 -12.38 -14.14
CA PHE A 400 13.32 -11.85 -14.63
C PHE A 400 13.43 -10.33 -14.77
N PHE A 401 12.90 -9.81 -15.88
CA PHE A 401 12.89 -8.41 -16.27
C PHE A 401 11.48 -8.01 -16.74
N GLU A 402 11.33 -6.80 -17.26
CA GLU A 402 10.05 -6.30 -17.79
C GLU A 402 9.47 -7.17 -18.92
N ARG A 403 10.34 -7.79 -19.74
CA ARG A 403 9.91 -8.68 -20.83
C ARG A 403 9.28 -9.98 -20.35
N GLU A 404 9.60 -10.43 -19.13
CA GLU A 404 8.93 -11.56 -18.45
C GLU A 404 7.69 -11.10 -17.67
N GLY A 405 7.34 -9.81 -17.72
CA GLY A 405 6.12 -9.24 -17.16
C GLY A 405 6.29 -8.46 -15.85
N LEU A 406 7.53 -8.28 -15.36
CA LEU A 406 7.76 -7.36 -14.24
C LEU A 406 7.27 -5.93 -14.60
N PRO A 407 6.66 -5.19 -13.67
CA PRO A 407 6.24 -3.82 -13.95
C PRO A 407 7.44 -2.87 -14.15
N ASN A 408 8.54 -3.13 -13.44
CA ASN A 408 9.84 -2.52 -13.67
C ASN A 408 10.98 -3.42 -13.19
N SER A 409 12.16 -3.30 -13.80
CA SER A 409 13.32 -4.12 -13.43
C SER A 409 14.11 -3.59 -12.22
N TYR A 410 13.88 -2.37 -11.76
CA TYR A 410 14.48 -1.88 -10.51
C TYR A 410 13.67 -2.40 -9.32
N ILE A 411 14.21 -3.38 -8.60
CA ILE A 411 13.52 -4.02 -7.48
C ILE A 411 13.84 -3.29 -6.18
N CYS A 412 12.81 -2.81 -5.50
CA CYS A 412 12.95 -2.03 -4.27
C CYS A 412 12.92 -2.91 -3.02
N ASP A 413 11.98 -3.85 -2.94
CA ASP A 413 11.87 -4.77 -1.81
C ASP A 413 11.14 -6.07 -2.19
N ILE A 414 11.30 -7.10 -1.37
CA ILE A 414 10.69 -8.43 -1.54
C ILE A 414 10.23 -8.93 -0.16
N LEU A 415 8.92 -9.12 0.02
CA LEU A 415 8.35 -9.76 1.20
C LEU A 415 7.53 -10.99 0.81
N ASP A 416 7.42 -11.98 1.69
CA ASP A 416 6.42 -13.04 1.59
C ASP A 416 5.22 -12.75 2.51
N ASP A 417 4.05 -13.25 2.14
CA ASP A 417 2.89 -13.30 3.01
C ASP A 417 2.75 -14.65 3.74
N ALA A 418 1.72 -14.78 4.60
CA ALA A 418 1.49 -15.99 5.39
C ALA A 418 1.20 -17.25 4.55
N SER A 419 0.88 -17.11 3.26
CA SER A 419 0.68 -18.22 2.33
C SER A 419 1.97 -18.61 1.58
N GLY A 420 3.06 -17.88 1.79
CA GLY A 420 4.30 -18.03 1.04
C GLY A 420 4.22 -17.45 -0.38
N THR A 421 3.29 -16.51 -0.64
CA THR A 421 3.26 -15.75 -1.89
C THR A 421 4.17 -14.54 -1.76
N LEU A 422 4.90 -14.21 -2.83
CA LEU A 422 5.83 -13.08 -2.86
C LEU A 422 5.14 -11.79 -3.30
N TRP A 423 5.50 -10.70 -2.62
CA TRP A 423 5.11 -9.33 -2.91
C TRP A 423 6.38 -8.52 -3.17
N ILE A 424 6.48 -7.97 -4.38
CA ILE A 424 7.71 -7.35 -4.88
C ILE A 424 7.38 -5.94 -5.34
N THR A 425 8.04 -4.95 -4.75
CA THR A 425 7.88 -3.53 -5.11
C THR A 425 8.99 -3.08 -6.05
N THR A 426 8.67 -2.12 -6.91
CA THR A 426 9.55 -1.62 -7.97
C THR A 426 9.42 -0.10 -8.11
N ASN A 427 10.16 0.50 -9.05
CA ASN A 427 9.95 1.91 -9.42
C ASN A 427 8.74 2.15 -10.34
N LYS A 428 7.93 1.13 -10.70
CA LYS A 428 6.67 1.32 -11.44
C LYS A 428 5.55 0.40 -10.95
N GLY A 429 5.37 0.31 -9.64
CA GLY A 429 4.30 -0.43 -9.00
C GLY A 429 4.80 -1.69 -8.30
N MET A 430 3.87 -2.59 -8.03
CA MET A 430 4.09 -3.80 -7.26
C MET A 430 3.63 -5.03 -8.05
N LEU A 431 4.17 -6.20 -7.74
CA LEU A 431 3.65 -7.46 -8.24
C LEU A 431 3.48 -8.51 -7.14
N ARG A 432 2.56 -9.44 -7.40
CA ARG A 432 2.34 -10.65 -6.61
C ARG A 432 2.72 -11.86 -7.45
N LEU A 433 3.54 -12.74 -6.88
CA LEU A 433 4.09 -13.92 -7.54
C LEU A 433 4.01 -15.13 -6.60
N ASN A 434 3.45 -16.24 -7.08
CA ASN A 434 3.63 -17.52 -6.41
C ASN A 434 5.04 -18.04 -6.72
N PRO A 435 5.90 -18.34 -5.74
CA PRO A 435 7.29 -18.74 -5.99
C PRO A 435 7.44 -20.05 -6.78
N SER A 436 6.38 -20.88 -6.83
CA SER A 436 6.34 -22.08 -7.67
C SER A 436 6.16 -21.77 -9.16
N ASP A 437 5.69 -20.57 -9.52
CA ASP A 437 5.56 -20.11 -10.90
C ASP A 437 6.90 -19.60 -11.43
N THR A 438 7.78 -20.54 -11.73
CA THR A 438 9.13 -20.27 -12.25
C THR A 438 9.15 -19.70 -13.68
N LEU A 439 8.01 -19.61 -14.35
CA LEU A 439 7.87 -19.08 -15.71
C LEU A 439 7.20 -17.69 -15.76
N MET A 440 6.85 -17.11 -14.61
CA MET A 440 6.20 -15.81 -14.48
C MET A 440 4.87 -15.70 -15.26
N GLN A 441 4.14 -16.81 -15.43
CA GLN A 441 2.95 -16.83 -16.28
C GLN A 441 1.68 -16.33 -15.58
N ASN A 442 1.63 -16.42 -14.26
CA ASN A 442 0.47 -16.12 -13.41
C ASN A 442 0.78 -14.99 -12.43
N ILE A 443 1.63 -14.05 -12.82
CA ILE A 443 1.90 -12.85 -12.03
C ILE A 443 0.72 -11.88 -12.09
N ARG A 444 0.51 -11.16 -10.99
CA ARG A 444 -0.40 -10.01 -10.94
C ARG A 444 0.41 -8.77 -10.66
N THR A 445 0.22 -7.72 -11.46
CA THR A 445 0.83 -6.40 -11.25
C THR A 445 -0.21 -5.43 -10.74
N TYR A 446 0.21 -4.48 -9.92
CA TYR A 446 -0.62 -3.43 -9.35
C TYR A 446 0.03 -2.07 -9.56
N ASP A 447 -0.79 -1.05 -9.84
CA ASP A 447 -0.36 0.33 -10.05
C ASP A 447 -1.19 1.32 -9.20
N THR A 448 -1.05 2.62 -9.45
CA THR A 448 -1.79 3.65 -8.72
C THR A 448 -3.30 3.56 -8.90
N GLY A 449 -3.80 2.97 -10.00
CA GLY A 449 -5.21 2.69 -10.21
C GLY A 449 -5.78 1.62 -9.28
N ASP A 450 -4.92 0.77 -8.72
CA ASP A 450 -5.30 -0.22 -7.69
C ASP A 450 -5.28 0.34 -6.26
N GLY A 451 -4.84 1.61 -6.09
CA GLY A 451 -4.73 2.27 -4.78
C GLY A 451 -3.31 2.34 -4.21
N LEU A 452 -2.27 2.10 -5.03
CA LEU A 452 -0.88 2.30 -4.59
C LEU A 452 -0.56 3.78 -4.38
N GLN A 453 0.28 4.08 -3.38
CA GLN A 453 0.68 5.44 -2.99
C GLN A 453 1.32 6.22 -4.14
N SER A 454 2.07 5.52 -4.99
CA SER A 454 2.75 6.02 -6.19
C SER A 454 3.14 4.81 -7.06
N GLY A 455 3.64 5.08 -8.27
CA GLY A 455 4.38 4.08 -9.05
C GLY A 455 5.76 3.78 -8.44
N GLU A 456 6.34 4.72 -7.70
CA GLU A 456 7.70 4.59 -7.16
C GLU A 456 7.68 4.21 -5.68
N PHE A 457 8.25 3.04 -5.36
CA PHE A 457 8.49 2.56 -4.00
C PHE A 457 9.92 2.82 -3.56
N THR A 458 10.11 2.96 -2.24
CA THR A 458 11.44 3.12 -1.67
C THR A 458 12.09 1.76 -1.42
N ILE A 459 13.39 1.66 -1.68
CA ILE A 459 14.20 0.49 -1.38
C ILE A 459 14.07 0.08 0.10
N ARG A 460 13.86 -1.21 0.38
CA ARG A 460 13.80 -1.80 1.74
C ARG A 460 12.81 -1.13 2.69
N SER A 461 11.80 -0.45 2.16
CA SER A 461 10.76 0.19 2.95
C SER A 461 9.54 -0.73 3.13
N GLY A 462 9.75 -2.04 3.07
CA GLY A 462 8.75 -3.07 3.33
C GLY A 462 8.81 -3.60 4.76
N PHE A 463 7.66 -3.90 5.34
CA PHE A 463 7.57 -4.62 6.60
C PHE A 463 6.37 -5.57 6.60
N ARG A 464 6.50 -6.72 7.25
CA ARG A 464 5.40 -7.64 7.52
C ARG A 464 5.18 -7.75 9.03
N SER A 465 3.97 -7.44 9.48
CA SER A 465 3.61 -7.62 10.89
C SER A 465 3.47 -9.09 11.28
N ALA A 466 3.53 -9.34 12.59
CA ALA A 466 3.21 -10.66 13.14
C ALA A 466 1.77 -11.10 12.83
N ALA A 467 0.85 -10.15 12.62
CA ALA A 467 -0.52 -10.42 12.20
C ALA A 467 -0.66 -10.75 10.69
N GLY A 468 0.42 -10.60 9.91
CA GLY A 468 0.42 -10.83 8.46
C GLY A 468 -0.02 -9.63 7.62
N GLU A 469 -0.12 -8.43 8.20
CA GLU A 469 -0.30 -7.19 7.45
C GLU A 469 1.02 -6.82 6.76
N LEU A 470 0.94 -6.43 5.50
CA LEU A 470 2.07 -5.95 4.73
C LEU A 470 2.05 -4.43 4.65
N PHE A 471 3.22 -3.82 4.79
CA PHE A 471 3.45 -2.39 4.67
C PHE A 471 4.53 -2.15 3.62
N PHE A 472 4.32 -1.16 2.75
CA PHE A 472 5.32 -0.73 1.77
C PHE A 472 5.33 0.79 1.63
N GLY A 473 6.48 1.40 1.93
CA GLY A 473 6.70 2.84 1.81
C GLY A 473 7.19 3.27 0.42
N GLY A 474 6.96 4.53 0.09
CA GLY A 474 7.44 5.16 -1.12
C GLY A 474 7.49 6.67 -1.01
N ILE A 475 7.46 7.35 -2.16
CA ILE A 475 7.63 8.80 -2.25
C ILE A 475 6.39 9.61 -1.85
N ASN A 476 5.24 8.95 -1.71
CA ASN A 476 3.96 9.60 -1.45
C ASN A 476 3.21 8.97 -0.27
N GLY A 477 3.92 8.48 0.74
CA GLY A 477 3.38 7.83 1.93
C GLY A 477 3.68 6.34 1.91
N PHE A 478 2.78 5.54 2.47
CA PHE A 478 2.90 4.09 2.43
C PHE A 478 1.56 3.40 2.21
N ASN A 479 1.60 2.21 1.64
CA ASN A 479 0.47 1.31 1.57
C ASN A 479 0.50 0.30 2.71
N ARG A 480 -0.67 -0.05 3.24
CA ARG A 480 -0.85 -1.21 4.13
C ARG A 480 -2.04 -2.06 3.70
N PHE A 481 -1.95 -3.37 3.85
CA PHE A 481 -3.02 -4.29 3.48
C PHE A 481 -2.85 -5.68 4.09
N PHE A 482 -3.97 -6.38 4.21
CA PHE A 482 -4.01 -7.82 4.44
C PHE A 482 -4.34 -8.55 3.13
N LEU A 483 -3.86 -9.78 2.98
CA LEU A 483 -4.08 -10.59 1.78
C LEU A 483 -5.56 -10.81 1.46
N ASP A 484 -6.40 -11.02 2.48
CA ASP A 484 -7.84 -11.26 2.34
C ASP A 484 -8.62 -10.05 1.80
N ARG A 485 -8.01 -8.86 1.82
CA ARG A 485 -8.57 -7.62 1.26
C ARG A 485 -8.20 -7.39 -0.20
N VAL A 486 -7.19 -8.08 -0.74
CA VAL A 486 -6.79 -7.93 -2.15
C VAL A 486 -7.71 -8.78 -3.02
N ARG A 487 -8.92 -8.27 -3.26
CA ARG A 487 -9.93 -8.92 -4.12
C ARG A 487 -9.67 -8.60 -5.59
N GLU A 488 -9.80 -9.61 -6.45
CA GLU A 488 -9.68 -9.44 -7.89
C GLU A 488 -11.01 -8.98 -8.50
N ASN A 489 -10.95 -8.04 -9.46
CA ASN A 489 -12.10 -7.77 -10.29
C ASN A 489 -12.27 -8.94 -11.28
N VAL A 490 -13.27 -9.77 -11.05
CA VAL A 490 -13.62 -10.91 -11.91
C VAL A 490 -14.58 -10.53 -13.04
N HIS A 491 -15.05 -9.28 -13.06
CA HIS A 491 -15.92 -8.79 -14.12
C HIS A 491 -15.12 -8.64 -15.43
N ILE A 492 -15.56 -9.34 -16.47
CA ILE A 492 -15.04 -9.16 -17.82
C ILE A 492 -15.98 -8.20 -18.55
N PRO A 493 -15.56 -6.94 -18.80
CA PRO A 493 -16.41 -5.97 -19.48
C PRO A 493 -16.74 -6.39 -20.91
N PRO A 494 -17.96 -6.11 -21.39
CA PRO A 494 -18.24 -6.22 -22.81
C PRO A 494 -17.41 -5.19 -23.58
N ILE A 495 -16.92 -5.60 -24.75
CA ILE A 495 -16.18 -4.73 -25.68
C ILE A 495 -17.15 -4.12 -26.67
N ALA A 496 -17.09 -2.81 -26.85
CA ALA A 496 -17.87 -2.07 -27.83
C ALA A 496 -16.96 -1.36 -28.83
N LEU A 497 -17.33 -1.38 -30.11
CA LEU A 497 -16.75 -0.46 -31.09
C LEU A 497 -17.39 0.92 -30.89
N THR A 498 -16.56 1.92 -30.64
CA THR A 498 -16.98 3.29 -30.36
C THR A 498 -16.74 4.23 -31.54
N GLN A 499 -15.93 3.82 -32.50
CA GLN A 499 -15.68 4.60 -33.70
C GLN A 499 -15.21 3.73 -34.86
N TYR A 500 -15.68 4.05 -36.06
CA TYR A 500 -15.12 3.58 -37.33
C TYR A 500 -14.72 4.81 -38.15
N LYS A 501 -13.45 4.87 -38.57
CA LYS A 501 -12.94 5.92 -39.44
C LYS A 501 -12.42 5.37 -40.75
N GLN A 502 -12.56 6.18 -41.79
CA GLN A 502 -11.91 5.98 -43.08
C GLN A 502 -11.11 7.23 -43.44
N LEU A 503 -9.82 7.09 -43.69
CA LEU A 503 -8.89 8.20 -43.96
C LEU A 503 -8.95 9.32 -42.88
N GLY A 504 -9.05 8.93 -41.61
CA GLY A 504 -9.13 9.84 -40.46
C GLY A 504 -10.50 10.50 -40.23
N ILE A 505 -11.48 10.27 -41.12
CA ILE A 505 -12.84 10.82 -40.99
C ILE A 505 -13.73 9.78 -40.33
N THR A 506 -14.46 10.17 -39.28
CA THR A 506 -15.48 9.33 -38.63
C THR A 506 -16.62 9.05 -39.60
N VAL A 507 -16.82 7.78 -39.93
CA VAL A 507 -17.93 7.30 -40.77
C VAL A 507 -19.07 6.78 -39.91
N TYR A 508 -18.75 6.08 -38.82
CA TYR A 508 -19.72 5.69 -37.80
C TYR A 508 -19.25 6.08 -36.40
N ASP A 509 -20.15 6.69 -35.63
CA ASP A 509 -19.97 6.91 -34.20
C ASP A 509 -20.45 5.72 -33.35
N ALA A 510 -20.29 5.82 -32.03
CA ALA A 510 -20.65 4.76 -31.09
C ALA A 510 -22.15 4.40 -31.14
N LEU A 511 -23.03 5.38 -31.36
CA LEU A 511 -24.47 5.14 -31.40
C LEU A 511 -24.86 4.42 -32.69
N GLU A 512 -24.28 4.81 -33.82
CA GLU A 512 -24.49 4.13 -35.10
C GLU A 512 -23.96 2.70 -35.06
N LEU A 513 -22.74 2.52 -34.54
CA LEU A 513 -22.11 1.20 -34.37
C LEU A 513 -22.93 0.27 -33.46
N SER A 514 -23.57 0.80 -32.42
CA SER A 514 -24.41 0.00 -31.52
C SER A 514 -25.66 -0.60 -32.19
N ARG A 515 -26.03 -0.13 -33.38
CA ARG A 515 -27.26 -0.51 -34.10
C ARG A 515 -27.01 -1.40 -35.31
N ILE A 516 -25.76 -1.68 -35.64
CA ILE A 516 -25.38 -2.44 -36.83
C ILE A 516 -24.54 -3.66 -36.43
N SER A 517 -24.61 -4.72 -37.24
CA SER A 517 -23.84 -5.95 -37.04
C SER A 517 -22.83 -6.21 -38.16
N HIS A 518 -22.85 -5.42 -39.23
CA HIS A 518 -21.87 -5.49 -40.31
C HIS A 518 -21.51 -4.08 -40.80
N ILE A 519 -20.30 -3.94 -41.33
CA ILE A 519 -19.81 -2.75 -42.03
C ILE A 519 -19.32 -3.20 -43.40
N GLU A 520 -19.78 -2.54 -44.46
CA GLU A 520 -19.28 -2.73 -45.81
C GLU A 520 -18.15 -1.74 -46.08
N ILE A 521 -16.95 -2.28 -46.32
CA ILE A 521 -15.75 -1.48 -46.60
C ILE A 521 -15.47 -1.52 -48.10
N PRO A 522 -15.48 -0.38 -48.82
CA PRO A 522 -15.20 -0.32 -50.25
C PRO A 522 -13.82 -0.87 -50.62
N TYR A 523 -13.69 -1.45 -51.82
CA TYR A 523 -12.43 -2.07 -52.28
C TYR A 523 -11.25 -1.08 -52.38
N ASP A 524 -11.53 0.22 -52.50
CA ASP A 524 -10.56 1.30 -52.60
C ASP A 524 -10.26 1.96 -51.24
N ALA A 525 -10.90 1.51 -50.15
CA ALA A 525 -10.62 1.94 -48.79
C ALA A 525 -9.30 1.31 -48.28
N ARG A 526 -8.17 1.95 -48.61
CA ARG A 526 -6.83 1.46 -48.25
C ARG A 526 -6.46 1.59 -46.77
N TYR A 527 -7.16 2.46 -46.05
CA TYR A 527 -6.92 2.74 -44.63
C TYR A 527 -8.24 2.94 -43.91
N PHE A 528 -8.43 2.17 -42.85
CA PHE A 528 -9.55 2.29 -41.93
C PHE A 528 -9.06 2.07 -40.49
N GLU A 529 -9.78 2.64 -39.54
CA GLU A 529 -9.48 2.55 -38.11
C GLU A 529 -10.73 2.15 -37.35
N PHE A 530 -10.57 1.26 -36.38
CA PHE A 530 -11.58 0.92 -35.39
C PHE A 530 -11.11 1.39 -34.02
N THR A 531 -11.97 2.10 -33.30
CA THR A 531 -11.76 2.40 -31.88
C THR A 531 -12.68 1.50 -31.08
N SER A 532 -12.13 0.83 -30.06
CA SER A 532 -12.88 -0.01 -29.12
C SER A 532 -12.77 0.50 -27.69
N ALA A 533 -13.77 0.18 -26.87
CA ALA A 533 -13.75 0.41 -25.43
C ALA A 533 -14.25 -0.83 -24.69
N ALA A 534 -13.64 -1.11 -23.53
CA ALA A 534 -14.18 -2.03 -22.54
C ALA A 534 -15.14 -1.25 -21.65
N LEU A 535 -16.38 -1.71 -21.52
CA LEU A 535 -17.44 -0.99 -20.80
C LEU A 535 -17.39 -1.27 -19.28
N ASP A 536 -16.27 -0.95 -18.64
CA ASP A 536 -16.11 -0.89 -17.18
C ASP A 536 -15.31 0.38 -16.80
N PHE A 537 -15.88 1.16 -15.89
CA PHE A 537 -15.34 2.44 -15.45
C PHE A 537 -14.53 2.38 -14.14
N THR A 538 -14.42 1.21 -13.51
CA THR A 538 -13.61 1.05 -12.29
C THR A 538 -12.15 1.40 -12.56
N TYR A 539 -11.55 0.83 -13.61
CA TYR A 539 -10.18 1.18 -14.03
C TYR A 539 -9.99 1.00 -15.55
N PRO A 540 -10.48 1.94 -16.38
CA PRO A 540 -10.46 1.79 -17.84
C PRO A 540 -9.08 1.51 -18.43
N ASN A 541 -8.05 2.16 -17.89
CA ASN A 541 -6.66 2.03 -18.35
C ASN A 541 -6.01 0.69 -17.97
N GLY A 542 -6.59 -0.06 -17.04
CA GLY A 542 -6.09 -1.38 -16.63
C GLY A 542 -6.46 -2.53 -17.58
N ASN A 543 -7.32 -2.27 -18.57
CA ASN A 543 -7.77 -3.30 -19.51
C ASN A 543 -6.70 -3.60 -20.58
N ARG A 544 -6.51 -4.89 -20.87
CA ARG A 544 -5.69 -5.36 -22.01
C ARG A 544 -6.60 -5.93 -23.09
N PHE A 545 -6.45 -5.44 -24.32
CA PHE A 545 -7.23 -5.89 -25.48
C PHE A 545 -6.41 -6.87 -26.33
N ALA A 546 -7.08 -7.87 -26.89
CA ALA A 546 -6.57 -8.70 -27.97
C ALA A 546 -7.53 -8.56 -29.16
N TYR A 547 -7.00 -8.39 -30.36
CA TYR A 547 -7.77 -8.17 -31.59
C TYR A 547 -7.25 -9.03 -32.74
#